data_AF-A0AAV6GVK9-F1
#
_entry.id   AF-A0AAV6GVK9-F1
#
_cell.length_a   1.000
_cell.length_b   1.000
_cell.length_c   1.000
_cell.angle_alpha   90.00
_cell.angle_beta   90.00
_cell.angle_gamma   90.00
#
_symmetry.space_group_name_H-M   'P 1'
#
loop_
_entity.id
_entity.type
_entity.pdbx_description
1 polymer ?
#
loop_
_entity_poly.entity_id
_entity_poly.type
_entity_poly.pdbx_seq_one_letter_code
_entity_poly.pdbx_strand_id
1 'polypeptide(L)'
;MRAPPSSVVQDLSRNRIQSLHDSLFDHLTSLKELYLQNNRLTVLPRRVFGYRSLAVLDLSNNQITTIDERICDHLFNLTAIDLSFNPLVCDCSLYRLVSWLQERGVSVRRPNSMLCDQPPRVKNQPLLNVSLLTCGLNYAGCLQDEQHTGSSELVIFSYSTPGNFSREECNTLCFHEDKRYGGLGAHRECLCSTNSEPNLLSESQCSAACTDAQVMKKCGWTVAPDVFQVGLNASLFLPRACVHSEAVLSVSSSVLSASYSWLFGDLSPRVITSTPNSTVGHKYALPGRYTVEAGITAGKTKVTQKGLVDVALPPRLELRCPGTLVANHSLTTTLVNWGGVGVSADWRIVKDDEEVARG
;
A
#
# COMPACT_ATOMS: atom_id res chain seq x y z
N MET A 1 20.51 -39.39 -19.19
CA MET A 1 20.91 -40.64 -18.52
C MET A 1 19.68 -41.22 -17.85
N ARG A 2 19.31 -42.48 -18.14
CA ARG A 2 18.19 -43.19 -17.49
C ARG A 2 18.71 -43.75 -16.16
N ALA A 3 18.13 -43.34 -15.03
CA ALA A 3 18.42 -43.92 -13.72
C ALA A 3 17.80 -45.34 -13.62
N PRO A 4 18.46 -46.29 -12.91
CA PRO A 4 18.02 -47.68 -12.83
C PRO A 4 16.75 -47.85 -11.98
N PRO A 5 15.95 -48.93 -12.17
CA PRO A 5 14.60 -49.09 -11.64
C PRO A 5 14.55 -49.53 -10.16
N SER A 6 15.54 -49.20 -9.35
CA SER A 6 15.63 -49.62 -7.95
C SER A 6 16.20 -48.55 -7.01
N SER A 7 16.32 -47.30 -7.45
CA SER A 7 16.98 -46.28 -6.63
C SER A 7 16.03 -45.82 -5.50
N VAL A 8 16.30 -46.36 -4.32
CA VAL A 8 15.80 -45.86 -3.03
C VAL A 8 16.39 -44.47 -2.76
N VAL A 9 17.59 -44.22 -3.28
CA VAL A 9 18.34 -42.97 -3.12
C VAL A 9 18.62 -42.39 -4.51
N GLN A 10 18.41 -41.09 -4.68
CA GLN A 10 18.81 -40.34 -5.85
C GLN A 10 19.66 -39.16 -5.41
N ASP A 11 20.93 -39.19 -5.79
CA ASP A 11 21.86 -38.08 -5.55
C ASP A 11 22.03 -37.26 -6.83
N LEU A 12 21.66 -35.98 -6.74
CA LEU A 12 21.83 -34.96 -7.78
C LEU A 12 22.59 -33.74 -7.21
N SER A 13 23.25 -33.90 -6.07
CA SER A 13 23.99 -32.84 -5.39
C SER A 13 25.21 -32.37 -6.20
N ARG A 14 25.68 -31.14 -5.92
CA ARG A 14 26.90 -30.55 -6.51
C ARG A 14 26.88 -30.47 -8.03
N ASN A 15 25.70 -30.21 -8.60
CA ASN A 15 25.54 -29.96 -10.02
C ASN A 15 25.30 -28.46 -10.28
N ARG A 16 24.87 -28.11 -11.50
CA ARG A 16 24.52 -26.74 -11.89
C ARG A 16 23.03 -26.64 -12.24
N ILE A 17 22.20 -27.44 -11.58
CA ILE A 17 20.76 -27.51 -11.88
C ILE A 17 20.11 -26.20 -11.43
N GLN A 18 19.43 -25.53 -12.36
CA GLN A 18 18.73 -24.26 -12.11
C GLN A 18 17.23 -24.45 -11.96
N SER A 19 16.67 -25.45 -12.64
CA SER A 19 15.25 -25.77 -12.62
C SER A 19 15.04 -27.28 -12.68
N LEU A 20 13.93 -27.73 -12.10
CA LEU A 20 13.45 -29.10 -12.21
C LEU A 20 12.18 -29.10 -13.07
N HIS A 21 11.95 -30.18 -13.81
CA HIS A 21 10.68 -30.37 -14.51
C HIS A 21 9.72 -31.15 -13.61
N ASP A 22 8.42 -30.85 -13.65
CA ASP A 22 7.39 -31.44 -12.77
C ASP A 22 7.38 -32.97 -12.79
N SER A 23 7.65 -33.56 -13.96
CA SER A 23 7.65 -35.02 -14.17
C SER A 23 9.03 -35.67 -14.07
N LEU A 24 10.07 -34.93 -13.66
CA LEU A 24 11.47 -35.40 -13.70
C LEU A 24 11.64 -36.74 -12.98
N PHE A 25 10.93 -36.92 -11.88
CA PHE A 25 11.07 -38.09 -11.06
C PHE A 25 10.01 -39.16 -11.37
N ASP A 26 8.99 -38.94 -12.22
CA ASP A 26 7.76 -39.78 -12.32
C ASP A 26 8.01 -41.29 -12.43
N HIS A 27 9.11 -41.69 -13.06
CA HIS A 27 9.49 -43.09 -13.21
C HIS A 27 10.20 -43.71 -12.00
N LEU A 28 10.57 -42.93 -10.99
CA LEU A 28 11.26 -43.35 -9.77
C LEU A 28 10.28 -43.69 -8.64
N THR A 29 9.43 -44.69 -8.86
CA THR A 29 8.32 -45.06 -7.95
C THR A 29 8.76 -45.53 -6.56
N SER A 30 10.04 -45.90 -6.39
CA SER A 30 10.61 -46.39 -5.12
C SER A 30 11.54 -45.39 -4.42
N LEU A 31 11.56 -44.14 -4.88
CA LEU A 31 12.45 -43.11 -4.34
C LEU A 31 12.11 -42.77 -2.88
N LYS A 32 13.10 -42.86 -1.99
CA LYS A 32 13.01 -42.51 -0.57
C LYS A 32 13.93 -41.36 -0.15
N GLU A 33 15.08 -41.20 -0.79
CA GLU A 33 16.03 -40.15 -0.42
C GLU A 33 16.42 -39.35 -1.66
N LEU A 34 16.33 -38.02 -1.57
CA LEU A 34 16.67 -37.11 -2.65
C LEU A 34 17.63 -36.03 -2.15
N TYR A 35 18.81 -35.99 -2.79
CA TYR A 35 19.87 -35.04 -2.49
C TYR A 35 20.03 -34.06 -3.64
N LEU A 36 19.75 -32.78 -3.40
CA LEU A 36 19.79 -31.69 -4.39
C LEU A 36 20.69 -30.53 -3.92
N GLN A 37 21.45 -30.72 -2.84
CA GLN A 37 22.28 -29.69 -2.25
C GLN A 37 23.42 -29.23 -3.18
N ASN A 38 23.88 -27.99 -3.02
CA ASN A 38 24.92 -27.37 -3.86
C ASN A 38 24.53 -27.31 -5.34
N ASN A 39 23.32 -26.83 -5.64
CA ASN A 39 22.86 -26.53 -6.98
C ASN A 39 22.54 -25.02 -7.11
N ARG A 40 21.75 -24.63 -8.10
CA ARG A 40 21.32 -23.23 -8.35
C ARG A 40 19.80 -23.13 -8.46
N LEU A 41 19.08 -23.99 -7.75
CA LEU A 41 17.62 -24.00 -7.77
C LEU A 41 17.09 -22.72 -7.14
N THR A 42 16.17 -22.05 -7.83
CA THR A 42 15.49 -20.84 -7.34
C THR A 42 14.06 -21.12 -6.89
N VAL A 43 13.37 -22.03 -7.58
CA VAL A 43 11.98 -22.42 -7.31
C VAL A 43 11.85 -23.93 -7.51
N LEU A 44 10.97 -24.56 -6.75
CA LEU A 44 10.59 -25.96 -6.93
C LEU A 44 9.21 -26.04 -7.58
N PRO A 45 9.04 -26.83 -8.66
CA PRO A 45 7.72 -27.00 -9.26
C PRO A 45 6.76 -27.71 -8.33
N ARG A 46 5.49 -27.27 -8.32
CA ARG A 46 4.46 -27.69 -7.35
C ARG A 46 4.27 -29.21 -7.26
N ARG A 47 4.49 -29.93 -8.36
CA ARG A 47 4.29 -31.39 -8.45
C ARG A 47 5.58 -32.18 -8.59
N VAL A 48 6.75 -31.56 -8.45
CA VAL A 48 8.04 -32.19 -8.72
C VAL A 48 8.25 -33.48 -7.90
N PHE A 49 7.76 -33.52 -6.67
CA PHE A 49 7.88 -34.72 -5.83
C PHE A 49 6.74 -35.72 -6.01
N GLY A 50 5.62 -35.36 -6.65
CA GLY A 50 4.48 -36.26 -6.92
C GLY A 50 3.97 -37.03 -5.70
N TYR A 51 3.34 -38.19 -5.93
CA TYR A 51 2.85 -39.10 -4.88
C TYR A 51 3.93 -40.06 -4.35
N ARG A 52 5.00 -39.52 -3.75
CA ARG A 52 6.16 -40.33 -3.32
C ARG A 52 6.27 -40.49 -1.82
N SER A 53 6.77 -41.67 -1.43
CA SER A 53 7.21 -41.97 -0.08
C SER A 53 8.64 -41.47 0.20
N LEU A 54 8.94 -40.22 -0.15
CA LEU A 54 10.23 -39.59 0.20
C LEU A 54 10.35 -39.47 1.72
N ALA A 55 11.45 -39.96 2.26
CA ALA A 55 11.84 -39.90 3.65
C ALA A 55 12.85 -38.78 3.94
N VAL A 56 13.77 -38.51 3.01
CA VAL A 56 14.83 -37.49 3.18
C VAL A 56 14.89 -36.59 1.96
N LEU A 57 14.91 -35.28 2.20
CA LEU A 57 15.08 -34.25 1.18
C LEU A 57 16.15 -33.23 1.61
N ASP A 58 17.24 -33.12 0.85
CA ASP A 58 18.28 -32.12 1.08
C ASP A 58 18.30 -31.09 -0.05
N LEU A 59 17.93 -29.84 0.26
CA LEU A 59 17.91 -28.70 -0.66
C LEU A 59 18.91 -27.62 -0.23
N SER A 60 19.82 -27.94 0.69
CA SER A 60 20.76 -26.97 1.25
C SER A 60 21.70 -26.37 0.20
N ASN A 61 22.17 -25.16 0.43
CA ASN A 61 23.10 -24.45 -0.47
C ASN A 61 22.56 -24.35 -1.92
N ASN A 62 21.39 -23.74 -2.06
CA ASN A 62 20.74 -23.39 -3.33
C ASN A 62 20.41 -21.87 -3.34
N GLN A 63 19.56 -21.43 -4.27
CA GLN A 63 19.09 -20.05 -4.38
C GLN A 63 17.58 -19.94 -4.14
N ILE A 64 17.03 -20.86 -3.34
CA ILE A 64 15.59 -20.94 -3.10
C ILE A 64 15.18 -19.78 -2.19
N THR A 65 14.21 -19.00 -2.64
CA THR A 65 13.67 -17.88 -1.87
C THR A 65 12.45 -18.29 -1.06
N THR A 66 11.57 -19.13 -1.58
CA THR A 66 10.37 -19.58 -0.88
C THR A 66 10.01 -21.02 -1.29
N ILE A 67 9.22 -21.69 -0.45
CA ILE A 67 8.66 -23.00 -0.72
C ILE A 67 7.21 -22.99 -0.22
N ASP A 68 6.28 -23.24 -1.14
CA ASP A 68 4.85 -23.42 -0.82
C ASP A 68 4.63 -24.77 -0.12
N GLU A 69 3.83 -24.78 0.96
CA GLU A 69 3.56 -25.98 1.75
C GLU A 69 2.93 -27.11 0.94
N ARG A 70 2.24 -26.79 -0.16
CA ARG A 70 1.56 -27.78 -1.02
C ARG A 70 2.53 -28.68 -1.75
N ILE A 71 3.81 -28.32 -1.83
CA ILE A 71 4.82 -29.24 -2.32
C ILE A 71 4.98 -30.47 -1.40
N CYS A 72 4.53 -30.34 -0.15
CA CYS A 72 4.51 -31.38 0.87
C CYS A 72 3.18 -32.14 0.96
N ASP A 73 2.14 -31.78 0.19
CA ASP A 73 0.80 -32.39 0.21
C ASP A 73 0.82 -33.92 0.06
N HIS A 74 1.87 -34.46 -0.57
CA HIS A 74 2.01 -35.87 -0.87
C HIS A 74 3.28 -36.51 -0.27
N LEU A 75 4.00 -35.78 0.59
CA LEU A 75 5.22 -36.22 1.25
C LEU A 75 4.93 -36.84 2.63
N PHE A 76 3.97 -37.77 2.70
CA PHE A 76 3.47 -38.33 3.96
C PHE A 76 4.54 -39.06 4.81
N ASN A 77 5.63 -39.51 4.18
CA ASN A 77 6.68 -40.28 4.83
C ASN A 77 7.94 -39.44 5.10
N LEU A 78 7.90 -38.12 4.90
CA LEU A 78 9.06 -37.27 5.08
C LEU A 78 9.47 -37.26 6.55
N THR A 79 10.71 -37.61 6.83
CA THR A 79 11.27 -37.66 8.19
C THR A 79 12.39 -36.64 8.38
N ALA A 80 13.05 -36.20 7.31
CA ALA A 80 14.07 -35.16 7.39
C ALA A 80 14.08 -34.22 6.19
N ILE A 81 14.27 -32.92 6.46
CA ILE A 81 14.46 -31.88 5.44
C ILE A 81 15.63 -30.96 5.82
N ASP A 82 16.37 -30.47 4.83
CA ASP A 82 17.39 -29.42 5.00
C ASP A 82 17.20 -28.29 3.97
N LEU A 83 16.98 -27.06 4.45
CA LEU A 83 16.89 -25.85 3.62
C LEU A 83 18.03 -24.85 3.92
N SER A 84 19.04 -25.24 4.70
CA SER A 84 20.09 -24.33 5.15
C SER A 84 20.84 -23.69 3.99
N PHE A 85 21.36 -22.48 4.21
CA PHE A 85 22.12 -21.73 3.21
C PHE A 85 21.33 -21.47 1.91
N ASN A 86 20.07 -21.07 2.06
CA ASN A 86 19.24 -20.51 0.99
C ASN A 86 18.87 -19.05 1.33
N PRO A 87 18.66 -18.16 0.34
CA PRO A 87 18.24 -16.78 0.55
C PRO A 87 16.73 -16.70 0.86
N LEU A 88 16.33 -17.29 1.98
CA LEU A 88 14.91 -17.49 2.31
C LEU A 88 14.20 -16.16 2.58
N VAL A 89 13.09 -15.94 1.88
CA VAL A 89 12.10 -14.91 2.16
C VAL A 89 11.11 -15.50 3.15
N CYS A 90 11.25 -15.15 4.42
CA CYS A 90 10.41 -15.62 5.52
C CYS A 90 9.04 -14.94 5.49
N ASP A 91 8.27 -15.31 4.47
CA ASP A 91 6.89 -14.97 4.24
C ASP A 91 5.94 -16.03 4.85
N CYS A 92 4.65 -15.88 4.57
CA CYS A 92 3.63 -16.82 5.06
C CYS A 92 3.77 -18.23 4.49
N SER A 93 4.28 -18.38 3.25
CA SER A 93 4.42 -19.67 2.60
C SER A 93 5.46 -20.52 3.33
N LEU A 94 6.65 -19.95 3.62
CA LEU A 94 7.66 -20.66 4.41
C LEU A 94 7.20 -20.94 5.85
N TYR A 95 6.42 -20.05 6.46
CA TYR A 95 5.87 -20.32 7.79
C TYR A 95 4.90 -21.51 7.77
N ARG A 96 4.00 -21.61 6.78
CA ARG A 96 3.09 -22.77 6.65
C ARG A 96 3.87 -24.07 6.46
N LEU A 97 4.94 -24.05 5.67
CA LEU A 97 5.85 -25.19 5.55
C LEU A 97 6.43 -25.57 6.93
N VAL A 98 6.90 -24.61 7.71
CA VAL A 98 7.43 -24.85 9.06
C VAL A 98 6.36 -25.44 9.98
N SER A 99 5.14 -24.90 9.97
CA SER A 99 4.00 -25.44 10.73
C SER A 99 3.74 -26.89 10.35
N TRP A 100 3.67 -27.18 9.05
CA TRP A 100 3.47 -28.54 8.54
C TRP A 100 4.59 -29.48 9.00
N LEU A 101 5.86 -29.04 8.94
CA LEU A 101 7.01 -29.83 9.39
C LEU A 101 6.92 -30.15 10.89
N GLN A 102 6.53 -29.17 11.71
CA GLN A 102 6.37 -29.33 13.15
C GLN A 102 5.19 -30.26 13.50
N GLU A 103 4.02 -30.06 12.88
CA GLU A 103 2.82 -30.87 13.07
C GLU A 103 3.06 -32.35 12.71
N ARG A 104 3.85 -32.59 11.66
CA ARG A 104 4.20 -33.94 11.19
C ARG A 104 5.43 -34.53 11.90
N GLY A 105 6.09 -33.78 12.77
CA GLY A 105 7.29 -34.22 13.48
C GLY A 105 8.49 -34.47 12.54
N VAL A 106 8.57 -33.77 11.42
CA VAL A 106 9.69 -33.87 10.48
C VAL A 106 10.93 -33.22 11.08
N SER A 107 12.05 -33.95 11.06
CA SER A 107 13.33 -33.44 11.57
C SER A 107 13.92 -32.40 10.61
N VAL A 108 14.08 -31.17 11.10
CA VAL A 108 14.76 -30.11 10.36
C VAL A 108 16.26 -30.22 10.62
N ARG A 109 17.04 -30.46 9.56
CA ARG A 109 18.50 -30.53 9.63
C ARG A 109 19.07 -29.12 9.66
N ARG A 110 20.08 -28.90 10.53
CA ARG A 110 20.77 -27.61 10.71
C ARG A 110 19.80 -26.42 10.93
N PRO A 111 18.90 -26.50 11.93
CA PRO A 111 17.85 -25.49 12.13
C PRO A 111 18.40 -24.06 12.30
N ASN A 112 19.57 -23.92 12.94
CA ASN A 112 20.24 -22.63 13.16
C ASN A 112 20.87 -22.03 11.88
N SER A 113 20.95 -22.80 10.79
CA SER A 113 21.50 -22.35 9.50
C SER A 113 20.44 -22.15 8.43
N MET A 114 19.16 -22.38 8.77
CA MET A 114 18.00 -21.98 7.98
C MET A 114 17.61 -20.57 8.38
N LEU A 115 18.34 -19.58 7.85
CA LEU A 115 18.17 -18.17 8.19
C LEU A 115 17.32 -17.44 7.17
N CYS A 116 16.52 -16.49 7.63
CA CYS A 116 15.81 -15.55 6.76
C CYS A 116 16.79 -14.53 6.14
N ASP A 117 16.72 -14.30 4.83
CA ASP A 117 17.34 -13.14 4.18
C ASP A 117 16.37 -11.94 4.12
N GLN A 118 15.07 -12.20 3.94
CA GLN A 118 14.00 -11.21 3.89
C GLN A 118 12.81 -11.64 4.77
N PRO A 119 11.91 -10.72 5.16
CA PRO A 119 12.06 -9.26 5.11
C PRO A 119 13.12 -8.74 6.11
N PRO A 120 13.56 -7.46 6.00
CA PRO A 120 14.64 -6.91 6.85
C PRO A 120 14.41 -7.06 8.35
N ARG A 121 13.15 -7.07 8.79
CA ARG A 121 12.76 -7.22 10.21
C ARG A 121 13.18 -8.54 10.84
N VAL A 122 13.20 -9.62 10.06
CA VAL A 122 13.54 -10.97 10.52
C VAL A 122 14.83 -11.46 9.89
N LYS A 123 15.57 -10.58 9.19
CA LYS A 123 16.83 -10.93 8.54
C LYS A 123 17.82 -11.53 9.55
N ASN A 124 18.50 -12.59 9.13
CA ASN A 124 19.42 -13.41 9.91
C ASN A 124 18.80 -14.12 11.14
N GLN A 125 17.47 -14.15 11.27
CA GLN A 125 16.82 -14.95 12.29
C GLN A 125 16.62 -16.39 11.80
N PRO A 126 16.75 -17.42 12.68
CA PRO A 126 16.43 -18.80 12.33
C PRO A 126 14.95 -18.96 12.00
N LEU A 127 14.64 -19.59 10.87
CA LEU A 127 13.29 -19.77 10.35
C LEU A 127 12.34 -20.40 11.39
N LEU A 128 12.82 -21.36 12.19
CA LEU A 128 12.01 -22.02 13.23
C LEU A 128 11.68 -21.13 14.43
N ASN A 129 12.46 -20.07 14.65
CA ASN A 129 12.27 -19.13 15.76
C ASN A 129 11.47 -17.89 15.34
N VAL A 130 11.14 -17.79 14.07
CA VAL A 130 10.33 -16.69 13.54
C VAL A 130 8.88 -16.97 13.89
N SER A 131 8.44 -16.43 15.02
CA SER A 131 7.04 -16.35 15.40
C SER A 131 6.37 -15.25 14.58
N LEU A 132 6.03 -15.55 13.32
CA LEU A 132 5.15 -14.68 12.56
C LEU A 132 3.75 -14.80 13.15
N LEU A 133 3.39 -13.85 14.03
CA LEU A 133 2.09 -13.77 14.71
C LEU A 133 0.87 -13.80 13.76
N THR A 134 1.09 -13.70 12.45
CA THR A 134 0.04 -13.54 11.44
C THR A 134 0.19 -14.46 10.23
N CYS A 135 1.00 -15.52 10.26
CA CYS A 135 1.02 -16.48 9.16
C CYS A 135 -0.10 -17.52 9.29
N GLY A 136 -1.31 -17.02 9.01
CA GLY A 136 -2.56 -17.77 8.85
C GLY A 136 -3.49 -17.06 7.86
N LEU A 137 -2.93 -16.17 7.02
CA LEU A 137 -3.73 -15.38 6.12
C LEU A 137 -4.09 -16.21 4.91
N ASN A 138 -5.25 -16.84 4.96
CA ASN A 138 -6.06 -16.90 3.77
C ASN A 138 -6.85 -15.59 3.69
N TYR A 139 -6.22 -14.42 3.81
CA TYR A 139 -6.95 -13.17 3.54
C TYR A 139 -7.01 -12.94 2.06
N ALA A 140 -8.23 -12.84 1.56
CA ALA A 140 -8.47 -12.38 0.23
C ALA A 140 -9.65 -11.41 0.26
N GLY A 141 -9.70 -10.52 -0.72
CA GLY A 141 -10.84 -9.65 -0.89
C GLY A 141 -10.91 -9.20 -2.33
N CYS A 142 -11.95 -8.44 -2.63
CA CYS A 142 -12.28 -8.11 -4.00
C CYS A 142 -12.23 -6.61 -4.16
N LEU A 143 -11.35 -6.16 -5.05
CA LEU A 143 -11.27 -4.76 -5.44
C LEU A 143 -12.26 -4.54 -6.58
N GLN A 144 -13.20 -3.64 -6.40
CA GLN A 144 -14.10 -3.22 -7.48
C GLN A 144 -13.35 -2.27 -8.42
N ASP A 145 -13.44 -2.52 -9.73
CA ASP A 145 -12.94 -1.58 -10.73
C ASP A 145 -13.76 -0.29 -10.70
N GLU A 146 -13.09 0.84 -10.48
CA GLU A 146 -13.70 2.17 -10.46
C GLU A 146 -14.35 2.52 -11.82
N GLN A 147 -14.00 1.82 -12.91
CA GLN A 147 -14.52 2.07 -14.27
C GLN A 147 -15.86 1.40 -14.61
N HIS A 148 -16.60 0.85 -13.63
CA HIS A 148 -17.99 0.36 -13.82
C HIS A 148 -18.15 -0.77 -14.87
N THR A 149 -17.07 -1.49 -15.17
CA THR A 149 -17.08 -2.66 -16.07
C THR A 149 -17.63 -3.93 -15.41
N GLY A 150 -17.86 -3.88 -14.08
CA GLY A 150 -18.40 -5.01 -13.31
C GLY A 150 -17.40 -6.14 -13.04
N SER A 151 -16.12 -6.00 -13.46
CA SER A 151 -15.08 -6.95 -13.14
C SER A 151 -14.45 -6.62 -11.79
N SER A 152 -14.62 -7.50 -10.81
CA SER A 152 -13.92 -7.44 -9.52
C SER A 152 -12.59 -8.19 -9.60
N GLU A 153 -11.51 -7.55 -9.18
CA GLU A 153 -10.20 -8.20 -9.07
C GLU A 153 -10.06 -8.90 -7.71
N LEU A 154 -9.72 -10.19 -7.74
CA LEU A 154 -9.38 -10.93 -6.52
C LEU A 154 -7.97 -10.53 -6.06
N VAL A 155 -7.88 -9.99 -4.85
CA VAL A 155 -6.63 -9.64 -4.18
C VAL A 155 -6.35 -10.68 -3.11
N ILE A 156 -5.19 -11.32 -3.21
CA ILE A 156 -4.70 -12.27 -2.22
C ILE A 156 -3.63 -11.58 -1.40
N PHE A 157 -3.84 -11.47 -0.09
CA PHE A 157 -2.92 -10.74 0.77
C PHE A 157 -1.71 -11.59 1.16
N SER A 158 -0.52 -11.11 0.79
CA SER A 158 0.75 -11.77 1.09
C SER A 158 1.29 -11.48 2.50
N TYR A 159 0.85 -10.36 3.09
CA TYR A 159 1.39 -9.84 4.34
C TYR A 159 0.26 -9.25 5.21
N SER A 160 0.36 -9.43 6.53
CA SER A 160 -0.51 -8.78 7.52
C SER A 160 0.34 -8.25 8.67
N THR A 161 0.11 -6.97 8.98
CA THR A 161 0.69 -6.29 10.13
C THR A 161 -0.39 -6.15 11.20
N PRO A 162 -0.24 -6.81 12.36
CA PRO A 162 -1.19 -6.67 13.45
C PRO A 162 -1.14 -5.25 14.02
N GLY A 163 -2.29 -4.70 14.38
CA GLY A 163 -2.43 -3.35 14.90
C GLY A 163 -3.84 -2.83 14.68
N ASN A 164 -4.07 -1.57 15.04
CA ASN A 164 -5.33 -0.87 14.82
C ASN A 164 -5.11 0.25 13.81
N PHE A 165 -5.02 -0.11 12.53
CA PHE A 165 -4.68 0.82 11.46
C PHE A 165 -5.93 1.56 10.95
N SER A 166 -5.76 2.82 10.57
CA SER A 166 -6.65 3.51 9.63
C SER A 166 -6.33 3.09 8.18
N ARG A 167 -7.22 3.44 7.25
CA ARG A 167 -7.00 3.18 5.82
C ARG A 167 -5.76 3.92 5.31
N GLU A 168 -5.56 5.17 5.73
CA GLU A 168 -4.43 6.02 5.34
C GLU A 168 -3.11 5.54 5.93
N GLU A 169 -3.13 5.07 7.19
CA GLU A 169 -1.96 4.48 7.84
C GLU A 169 -1.56 3.17 7.14
N CYS A 170 -2.54 2.31 6.83
CA CYS A 170 -2.29 1.08 6.10
C CYS A 170 -1.82 1.34 4.67
N ASN A 171 -2.44 2.29 3.96
CA ASN A 171 -1.99 2.74 2.64
C ASN A 171 -0.53 3.21 2.68
N THR A 172 -0.17 4.02 3.67
CA THR A 172 1.21 4.49 3.88
C THR A 172 2.16 3.32 4.08
N LEU A 173 1.80 2.34 4.91
CA LEU A 173 2.62 1.16 5.18
C LEU A 173 2.85 0.33 3.92
N CYS A 174 1.77 -0.06 3.23
CA CYS A 174 1.85 -0.86 2.02
C CYS A 174 2.59 -0.13 0.89
N PHE A 175 2.45 1.20 0.81
CA PHE A 175 3.13 2.03 -0.18
C PHE A 175 4.67 2.00 -0.01
N HIS A 176 5.17 2.07 1.23
CA HIS A 176 6.60 2.00 1.50
C HIS A 176 7.20 0.61 1.27
N GLU A 177 6.38 -0.44 1.37
CA GLU A 177 6.75 -1.82 1.08
C GLU A 177 6.58 -2.20 -0.41
N ASP A 178 6.37 -1.21 -1.28
CA ASP A 178 6.20 -1.37 -2.75
C ASP A 178 5.09 -2.37 -3.11
N LYS A 179 3.99 -2.32 -2.36
CA LYS A 179 2.80 -3.16 -2.57
C LYS A 179 1.76 -2.41 -3.38
N ARG A 180 1.07 -3.13 -4.27
CA ARG A 180 0.04 -2.56 -5.17
C ARG A 180 -1.35 -2.47 -4.52
N TYR A 181 -1.63 -3.37 -3.59
CA TYR A 181 -2.91 -3.51 -2.93
C TYR A 181 -2.74 -3.48 -1.42
N GLY A 182 -3.72 -2.87 -0.78
CA GLY A 182 -3.84 -2.73 0.66
C GLY A 182 -5.23 -3.15 1.10
N GLY A 183 -5.37 -3.50 2.36
CA GLY A 183 -6.67 -3.79 2.93
C GLY A 183 -6.64 -3.77 4.45
N LEU A 184 -7.82 -3.64 5.04
CA LEU A 184 -8.00 -3.77 6.48
C LEU A 184 -8.70 -5.10 6.75
N GLY A 185 -8.10 -5.90 7.63
CA GLY A 185 -8.75 -7.11 8.13
C GLY A 185 -9.86 -6.79 9.14
N ALA A 186 -10.56 -7.83 9.60
CA ALA A 186 -11.72 -7.68 10.47
C ALA A 186 -11.38 -7.06 11.84
N HIS A 187 -10.12 -7.14 12.28
CA HIS A 187 -9.63 -6.56 13.53
C HIS A 187 -8.77 -5.31 13.30
N ARG A 188 -8.86 -4.70 12.11
CA ARG A 188 -8.10 -3.51 11.69
C ARG A 188 -6.58 -3.71 11.57
N GLU A 189 -6.14 -4.95 11.45
CA GLU A 189 -4.81 -5.29 10.98
C GLU A 189 -4.63 -4.84 9.52
N CYS A 190 -3.43 -4.38 9.17
CA CYS A 190 -3.12 -3.89 7.83
C CYS A 190 -2.61 -5.02 6.93
N LEU A 191 -3.26 -5.22 5.80
CA LEU A 191 -2.98 -6.27 4.83
C LEU A 191 -2.35 -5.66 3.57
N CYS A 192 -1.25 -6.24 3.05
CA CYS A 192 -0.58 -5.74 1.85
C CYS A 192 -0.23 -6.84 0.84
N SER A 193 -0.30 -6.53 -0.47
CA SER A 193 0.08 -7.45 -1.56
C SER A 193 0.38 -6.74 -2.87
N THR A 194 1.04 -7.42 -3.80
CA THR A 194 1.28 -6.94 -5.17
C THR A 194 0.55 -7.80 -6.22
N ASN A 195 -0.12 -8.89 -5.82
CA ASN A 195 -0.67 -9.93 -6.71
C ASN A 195 0.36 -10.49 -7.72
N SER A 196 1.66 -10.29 -7.48
CA SER A 196 2.73 -10.58 -8.45
C SER A 196 3.26 -12.01 -8.32
N GLU A 197 2.38 -12.95 -8.59
CA GLU A 197 2.64 -14.23 -9.26
C GLU A 197 1.38 -14.48 -10.10
N PRO A 198 1.41 -15.19 -11.24
CA PRO A 198 0.17 -15.50 -11.94
C PRO A 198 -0.76 -16.11 -10.90
N ASN A 199 -1.95 -15.52 -10.73
CA ASN A 199 -3.03 -16.04 -9.89
C ASN A 199 -3.42 -17.43 -10.45
N LEU A 200 -2.55 -18.42 -10.27
CA LEU A 200 -2.75 -19.85 -10.50
C LEU A 200 -3.62 -20.40 -9.37
N LEU A 201 -4.63 -19.62 -8.95
CA LEU A 201 -5.88 -20.16 -8.51
C LEU A 201 -6.45 -20.92 -9.69
N SER A 202 -6.03 -22.18 -9.77
CA SER A 202 -6.63 -23.28 -10.51
C SER A 202 -8.04 -22.93 -10.98
N GLU A 203 -8.16 -22.92 -12.30
CA GLU A 203 -9.28 -22.67 -13.19
C GLU A 203 -10.56 -23.48 -12.90
N SER A 204 -11.01 -23.63 -11.65
CA SER A 204 -12.25 -24.39 -11.41
C SER A 204 -13.14 -23.98 -10.23
N GLN A 205 -12.70 -23.29 -9.17
CA GLN A 205 -13.63 -22.94 -8.07
C GLN A 205 -13.40 -21.58 -7.38
N CYS A 206 -12.17 -21.20 -7.03
CA CYS A 206 -11.95 -20.02 -6.19
C CYS A 206 -11.81 -18.69 -6.97
N SER A 207 -11.77 -18.69 -8.30
CA SER A 207 -11.79 -17.46 -9.13
C SER A 207 -13.15 -16.75 -9.09
N ALA A 208 -14.24 -17.48 -8.82
CA ALA A 208 -15.59 -16.93 -8.62
C ALA A 208 -15.78 -16.28 -7.23
N ALA A 209 -14.73 -16.25 -6.39
CA ALA A 209 -14.75 -15.70 -5.04
C ALA A 209 -15.32 -14.28 -4.94
N CYS A 210 -15.11 -13.45 -5.95
CA CYS A 210 -15.61 -12.07 -5.95
C CYS A 210 -17.09 -11.95 -6.31
N THR A 211 -17.73 -13.05 -6.69
CA THR A 211 -19.17 -13.11 -6.98
C THR A 211 -19.96 -13.87 -5.91
N ASP A 212 -19.31 -14.78 -5.18
CA ASP A 212 -19.95 -15.58 -4.13
C ASP A 212 -19.07 -15.69 -2.87
N ALA A 213 -19.53 -15.09 -1.76
CA ALA A 213 -18.85 -15.12 -0.47
C ALA A 213 -18.77 -16.53 0.16
N GLN A 214 -19.64 -17.47 -0.23
CA GLN A 214 -19.57 -18.85 0.23
C GLN A 214 -18.40 -19.61 -0.41
N VAL A 215 -18.00 -19.23 -1.63
CA VAL A 215 -16.81 -19.78 -2.30
C VAL A 215 -15.55 -19.40 -1.52
N MET A 216 -15.45 -18.15 -1.07
CA MET A 216 -14.33 -17.70 -0.22
C MET A 216 -14.19 -18.56 1.03
N LYS A 217 -15.30 -18.81 1.74
CA LYS A 217 -15.31 -19.66 2.94
C LYS A 217 -14.94 -21.12 2.64
N LYS A 218 -15.47 -21.71 1.56
CA LYS A 218 -15.13 -23.09 1.15
C LYS A 218 -13.67 -23.24 0.75
N CYS A 219 -13.11 -22.21 0.14
CA CYS A 219 -11.69 -22.14 -0.22
C CYS A 219 -10.77 -21.83 0.99
N GLY A 220 -11.35 -21.71 2.19
CA GLY A 220 -10.62 -21.46 3.44
C GLY A 220 -10.19 -20.01 3.63
N TRP A 221 -10.70 -19.05 2.84
CA TRP A 221 -10.34 -17.64 2.93
C TRP A 221 -11.14 -16.88 3.99
N THR A 222 -10.41 -16.11 4.79
CA THR A 222 -10.91 -14.96 5.55
C THR A 222 -11.10 -13.79 4.60
N VAL A 223 -12.30 -13.22 4.57
CA VAL A 223 -12.58 -12.11 3.66
C VAL A 223 -12.10 -10.80 4.29
N ALA A 224 -11.23 -10.09 3.59
CA ALA A 224 -10.87 -8.72 3.93
C ALA A 224 -12.04 -7.78 3.58
N PRO A 225 -12.67 -7.10 4.54
CA PRO A 225 -13.84 -6.27 4.29
C PRO A 225 -13.54 -4.99 3.50
N ASP A 226 -12.36 -4.40 3.69
CA ASP A 226 -11.95 -3.18 3.00
C ASP A 226 -10.67 -3.46 2.21
N VAL A 227 -10.78 -3.45 0.88
CA VAL A 227 -9.65 -3.64 -0.04
C VAL A 227 -9.55 -2.42 -0.93
N PHE A 228 -8.32 -1.95 -1.13
CA PHE A 228 -8.05 -0.74 -1.88
C PHE A 228 -6.74 -0.84 -2.67
N GLN A 229 -6.67 -0.07 -3.76
CA GLN A 229 -5.44 0.11 -4.49
C GLN A 229 -4.53 1.05 -3.71
N VAL A 230 -3.28 0.63 -3.48
CA VAL A 230 -2.28 1.43 -2.80
C VAL A 230 -1.79 2.50 -3.75
N GLY A 231 -1.73 3.74 -3.27
CA GLY A 231 -1.37 4.86 -4.11
C GLY A 231 -1.15 6.15 -3.36
N LEU A 232 -0.49 7.07 -4.06
CA LEU A 232 -0.32 8.45 -3.65
C LEU A 232 -1.39 9.29 -4.35
N ASN A 233 -2.46 9.61 -3.63
CA ASN A 233 -3.52 10.50 -4.07
C ASN A 233 -3.36 11.83 -3.33
N ALA A 234 -3.74 12.92 -4.00
CA ALA A 234 -3.70 14.24 -3.40
C ALA A 234 -4.86 15.10 -3.88
N SER A 235 -5.39 15.92 -2.98
CA SER A 235 -6.48 16.86 -3.27
C SER A 235 -6.06 18.26 -2.88
N LEU A 236 -6.17 19.20 -3.81
CA LEU A 236 -5.77 20.59 -3.63
C LEU A 236 -6.98 21.45 -3.24
N PHE A 237 -6.82 22.26 -2.20
CA PHE A 237 -7.83 23.19 -1.71
C PHE A 237 -7.30 24.63 -1.83
N LEU A 238 -8.03 25.44 -2.60
CA LEU A 238 -7.67 26.81 -2.93
C LEU A 238 -8.81 27.75 -2.55
N PRO A 239 -8.59 28.71 -1.65
CA PRO A 239 -9.60 29.72 -1.32
C PRO A 239 -9.62 30.83 -2.38
N ARG A 240 -10.68 31.66 -2.33
CA ARG A 240 -10.60 33.00 -2.91
C ARG A 240 -9.71 33.87 -2.03
N ALA A 241 -8.87 34.69 -2.67
CA ALA A 241 -7.89 35.51 -1.96
C ALA A 241 -8.06 36.99 -2.28
N CYS A 242 -7.53 37.83 -1.39
CA CYS A 242 -7.49 39.28 -1.51
C CYS A 242 -6.04 39.74 -1.53
N VAL A 243 -5.71 40.75 -2.35
CA VAL A 243 -4.35 41.32 -2.47
C VAL A 243 -3.78 41.80 -1.12
N HIS A 244 -4.63 42.18 -0.17
CA HIS A 244 -4.20 42.71 1.13
C HIS A 244 -3.91 41.63 2.17
N SER A 245 -4.36 40.38 1.95
CA SER A 245 -4.23 39.26 2.88
C SER A 245 -3.42 38.13 2.27
N GLU A 246 -2.83 37.29 3.12
CA GLU A 246 -2.18 36.07 2.67
C GLU A 246 -3.22 35.01 2.29
N ALA A 247 -3.06 34.37 1.13
CA ALA A 247 -3.87 33.24 0.70
C ALA A 247 -3.36 31.97 1.40
N VAL A 248 -4.23 31.31 2.18
CA VAL A 248 -3.89 30.04 2.85
C VAL A 248 -4.28 28.89 1.92
N LEU A 249 -3.28 28.28 1.29
CA LEU A 249 -3.45 27.16 0.36
C LEU A 249 -3.20 25.85 1.12
N SER A 250 -3.94 24.79 0.79
CA SER A 250 -3.72 23.49 1.43
C SER A 250 -3.87 22.32 0.47
N VAL A 251 -3.14 21.24 0.72
CA VAL A 251 -3.19 20.02 -0.07
C VAL A 251 -3.30 18.84 0.87
N SER A 252 -4.18 17.87 0.60
CA SER A 252 -4.19 16.61 1.34
C SER A 252 -3.39 15.54 0.60
N SER A 253 -2.85 14.57 1.34
CA SER A 253 -2.14 13.41 0.82
C SER A 253 -2.74 12.14 1.43
N SER A 254 -2.91 11.08 0.64
CA SER A 254 -3.29 9.75 1.13
C SER A 254 -2.15 9.00 1.83
N VAL A 255 -0.94 9.57 1.80
CA VAL A 255 0.27 9.03 2.44
C VAL A 255 0.78 10.04 3.47
N LEU A 256 0.99 9.58 4.72
CA LEU A 256 1.32 10.45 5.85
C LEU A 256 2.76 11.00 5.84
N SER A 257 3.67 10.35 5.10
CA SER A 257 5.10 10.67 5.01
C SER A 257 5.49 11.25 3.65
N ALA A 258 4.90 12.40 3.27
CA ALA A 258 5.12 13.06 1.99
C ALA A 258 5.67 14.49 2.11
N SER A 259 6.63 14.86 1.26
CA SER A 259 7.10 16.25 1.12
C SER A 259 6.24 17.01 0.12
N TYR A 260 6.04 18.31 0.34
CA TYR A 260 5.20 19.15 -0.51
C TYR A 260 6.02 20.26 -1.15
N SER A 261 5.65 20.64 -2.37
CA SER A 261 6.26 21.75 -3.09
C SER A 261 5.18 22.59 -3.77
N TRP A 262 5.39 23.90 -3.82
CA TRP A 262 4.38 24.87 -4.24
C TRP A 262 4.95 25.80 -5.31
N LEU A 263 4.18 26.02 -6.37
CA LEU A 263 4.35 27.12 -7.32
C LEU A 263 3.05 27.91 -7.37
N PHE A 264 3.13 29.21 -7.18
CA PHE A 264 1.93 30.06 -7.03
C PHE A 264 1.43 30.66 -8.34
N GLY A 265 2.16 30.50 -9.44
CA GLY A 265 1.76 31.01 -10.76
C GLY A 265 1.99 32.50 -10.99
N ASP A 266 2.63 33.20 -10.05
CA ASP A 266 2.95 34.64 -10.11
C ASP A 266 4.46 34.92 -10.26
N LEU A 267 5.23 33.90 -10.69
CA LEU A 267 6.69 33.91 -10.81
C LEU A 267 7.47 33.95 -9.48
N SER A 268 6.79 33.81 -8.34
CA SER A 268 7.47 33.62 -7.06
C SER A 268 8.29 32.32 -7.02
N PRO A 269 9.38 32.25 -6.23
CA PRO A 269 10.17 31.05 -6.07
C PRO A 269 9.35 29.84 -5.57
N ARG A 270 9.80 28.64 -5.93
CA ARG A 270 9.21 27.40 -5.41
C ARG A 270 9.43 27.33 -3.90
N VAL A 271 8.36 27.03 -3.16
CA VAL A 271 8.42 26.74 -1.72
C VAL A 271 8.33 25.24 -1.49
N ILE A 272 9.13 24.69 -0.57
CA ILE A 272 9.10 23.28 -0.18
C ILE A 272 8.75 23.20 1.30
N THR A 273 7.74 22.40 1.66
CA THR A 273 7.35 22.16 3.05
C THR A 273 7.53 20.67 3.41
N SER A 274 7.97 20.41 4.64
CA SER A 274 8.14 19.06 5.18
C SER A 274 6.87 18.56 5.86
N THR A 275 6.71 17.24 6.01
CA THR A 275 5.64 16.65 6.82
C THR A 275 5.63 17.17 8.26
N PRO A 276 4.47 17.48 8.85
CA PRO A 276 3.11 17.32 8.32
C PRO A 276 2.55 18.57 7.60
N ASN A 277 3.35 19.62 7.38
CA ASN A 277 2.88 20.92 6.90
C ASN A 277 2.42 20.87 5.43
N SER A 278 1.12 20.60 5.29
CA SER A 278 0.39 20.49 4.04
C SER A 278 -0.30 21.80 3.64
N THR A 279 -0.08 22.87 4.41
CA THR A 279 -0.59 24.21 4.20
C THR A 279 0.54 25.20 3.96
N VAL A 280 0.29 26.21 3.14
CA VAL A 280 1.23 27.31 2.88
C VAL A 280 0.47 28.63 2.73
N GLY A 281 1.01 29.67 3.34
CA GLY A 281 0.57 31.05 3.10
C GLY A 281 1.33 31.65 1.91
N HIS A 282 0.62 32.36 1.03
CA HIS A 282 1.24 33.15 -0.03
C HIS A 282 0.51 34.47 -0.26
N LYS A 283 1.25 35.58 -0.36
CA LYS A 283 0.70 36.91 -0.60
C LYS A 283 0.95 37.33 -2.05
N TYR A 284 -0.14 37.51 -2.81
CA TYR A 284 -0.09 37.96 -4.19
C TYR A 284 0.01 39.48 -4.28
N ALA A 285 0.88 39.99 -5.16
CA ALA A 285 1.11 41.42 -5.32
C ALA A 285 0.04 42.14 -6.16
N LEU A 286 -0.63 41.43 -7.07
CA LEU A 286 -1.59 41.99 -8.02
C LEU A 286 -2.89 41.16 -8.04
N PRO A 287 -4.03 41.77 -8.41
CA PRO A 287 -5.25 41.00 -8.66
C PRO A 287 -5.15 40.21 -9.95
N GLY A 288 -5.79 39.05 -10.01
CA GLY A 288 -5.79 38.18 -11.18
C GLY A 288 -6.11 36.73 -10.83
N ARG A 289 -6.12 35.87 -11.87
CA ARG A 289 -6.24 34.43 -11.71
C ARG A 289 -4.89 33.76 -11.86
N TYR A 290 -4.48 33.04 -10.83
CA TYR A 290 -3.19 32.37 -10.78
C TYR A 290 -3.37 30.86 -10.78
N THR A 291 -2.58 30.18 -11.61
CA THR A 291 -2.54 28.71 -11.61
C THR A 291 -1.54 28.25 -10.57
N VAL A 292 -2.05 27.71 -9.47
CA VAL A 292 -1.24 27.13 -8.40
C VAL A 292 -0.97 25.67 -8.72
N GLU A 293 0.29 25.26 -8.57
CA GLU A 293 0.74 23.88 -8.69
C GLU A 293 1.29 23.39 -7.34
N ALA A 294 0.70 22.32 -6.81
CA ALA A 294 1.16 21.64 -5.60
C ALA A 294 1.73 20.26 -5.98
N GLY A 295 3.01 20.03 -5.73
CA GLY A 295 3.68 18.75 -5.94
C GLY A 295 3.86 18.00 -4.62
N ILE A 296 3.39 16.75 -4.56
CA ILE A 296 3.50 15.86 -3.40
C ILE A 296 4.50 14.75 -3.78
N THR A 297 5.52 14.54 -2.95
CA THR A 297 6.55 13.52 -3.19
C THR A 297 6.66 12.60 -1.98
N ALA A 298 6.41 11.31 -2.18
CA ALA A 298 6.56 10.26 -1.18
C ALA A 298 7.45 9.14 -1.76
N GLY A 299 8.59 8.90 -1.11
CA GLY A 299 9.60 7.95 -1.61
C GLY A 299 10.10 8.35 -3.01
N LYS A 300 9.85 7.49 -4.00
CA LYS A 300 10.23 7.72 -5.41
C LYS A 300 9.08 8.29 -6.26
N THR A 301 7.87 8.35 -5.71
CA THR A 301 6.66 8.74 -6.45
C THR A 301 6.37 10.21 -6.23
N LYS A 302 6.03 10.92 -7.31
CA LYS A 302 5.62 12.31 -7.26
C LYS A 302 4.30 12.50 -8.00
N VAL A 303 3.35 13.14 -7.34
CA VAL A 303 2.06 13.55 -7.91
C VAL A 303 1.96 15.06 -7.87
N THR A 304 1.29 15.64 -8.85
CA THR A 304 1.15 17.09 -8.97
C THR A 304 -0.31 17.44 -9.17
N GLN A 305 -0.82 18.35 -8.35
CA GLN A 305 -2.16 18.91 -8.47
C GLN A 305 -2.10 20.37 -8.93
N LYS A 306 -3.07 20.76 -9.75
CA LYS A 306 -3.21 22.13 -10.26
C LYS A 306 -4.60 22.66 -9.97
N GLY A 307 -4.67 23.95 -9.66
CA GLY A 307 -5.93 24.64 -9.50
C GLY A 307 -5.77 26.14 -9.67
N LEU A 308 -6.91 26.84 -9.72
CA LEU A 308 -6.94 28.29 -9.92
C LEU A 308 -7.27 28.99 -8.60
N VAL A 309 -6.44 29.96 -8.22
CA VAL A 309 -6.75 30.95 -7.19
C VAL A 309 -7.20 32.22 -7.88
N ASP A 310 -8.36 32.74 -7.47
CA ASP A 310 -8.84 34.06 -7.88
C ASP A 310 -8.46 35.07 -6.79
N VAL A 311 -7.59 36.01 -7.14
CA VAL A 311 -7.11 37.09 -6.28
C VAL A 311 -7.81 38.37 -6.69
N ALA A 312 -8.71 38.84 -5.86
CA ALA A 312 -9.44 40.08 -6.09
C ALA A 312 -8.83 41.24 -5.31
N LEU A 313 -8.98 42.46 -5.82
CA LEU A 313 -8.94 43.62 -4.96
C LEU A 313 -10.17 43.55 -4.04
N PRO A 314 -10.03 43.86 -2.74
CA PRO A 314 -11.20 43.97 -1.90
C PRO A 314 -12.08 45.09 -2.46
N PRO A 315 -13.41 44.96 -2.34
CA PRO A 315 -14.33 46.01 -2.76
C PRO A 315 -13.93 47.32 -2.09
N ARG A 316 -13.62 48.35 -2.89
CA ARG A 316 -13.34 49.68 -2.34
C ARG A 316 -14.67 50.28 -1.90
N LEU A 317 -14.81 50.48 -0.59
CA LEU A 317 -15.94 51.19 0.00
C LEU A 317 -15.59 52.67 0.13
N GLU A 318 -16.44 53.53 -0.40
CA GLU A 318 -16.30 54.99 -0.35
C GLU A 318 -17.57 55.59 0.25
N LEU A 319 -17.45 56.29 1.37
CA LEU A 319 -18.56 57.06 1.92
C LEU A 319 -18.62 58.42 1.23
N ARG A 320 -19.72 58.69 0.53
CA ARG A 320 -20.01 59.98 -0.10
C ARG A 320 -20.96 60.78 0.77
N CYS A 321 -20.48 61.93 1.21
CA CYS A 321 -21.27 62.92 1.93
C CYS A 321 -21.81 63.98 0.97
N PRO A 322 -22.96 64.60 1.27
CA PRO A 322 -23.45 65.74 0.52
C PRO A 322 -22.51 66.95 0.69
N GLY A 323 -22.32 67.72 -0.38
CA GLY A 323 -21.38 68.85 -0.39
C GLY A 323 -21.82 70.06 0.45
N THR A 324 -23.10 70.15 0.80
CA THR A 324 -23.67 71.22 1.62
C THR A 324 -24.65 70.63 2.63
N LEU A 325 -24.56 71.11 3.87
CA LEU A 325 -25.41 70.69 4.98
C LEU A 325 -26.38 71.81 5.34
N VAL A 326 -27.65 71.48 5.51
CA VAL A 326 -28.68 72.42 5.99
C VAL A 326 -29.12 71.95 7.38
N ALA A 327 -29.09 72.86 8.35
CA ALA A 327 -29.51 72.57 9.72
C ALA A 327 -30.99 72.14 9.76
N ASN A 328 -31.33 71.18 10.63
CA ASN A 328 -32.69 70.62 10.81
C ASN A 328 -33.25 69.87 9.59
N HIS A 329 -32.40 69.43 8.66
CA HIS A 329 -32.79 68.53 7.56
C HIS A 329 -32.12 67.15 7.69
N SER A 330 -32.70 66.14 7.05
CA SER A 330 -32.14 64.78 7.02
C SER A 330 -30.83 64.74 6.24
N LEU A 331 -29.83 64.06 6.81
CA LEU A 331 -28.54 63.80 6.17
C LEU A 331 -28.66 62.55 5.31
N THR A 332 -28.43 62.66 4.01
CA THR A 332 -28.34 61.51 3.10
C THR A 332 -26.88 61.27 2.73
N THR A 333 -26.31 60.16 3.18
CA THR A 333 -24.98 59.69 2.78
C THR A 333 -25.11 58.47 1.86
N THR A 334 -24.11 58.22 1.03
CA THR A 334 -24.10 57.06 0.14
C THR A 334 -22.82 56.28 0.34
N LEU A 335 -22.94 55.00 0.72
CA LEU A 335 -21.81 54.07 0.72
C LEU A 335 -21.69 53.45 -0.68
N VAL A 336 -20.65 53.82 -1.41
CA VAL A 336 -20.38 53.31 -2.75
C VAL A 336 -19.44 52.12 -2.66
N ASN A 337 -19.86 50.98 -3.20
CA ASN A 337 -19.03 49.80 -3.37
C ASN A 337 -18.50 49.74 -4.81
N TRP A 338 -17.19 49.93 -4.96
CA TRP A 338 -16.50 49.84 -6.24
C TRP A 338 -15.98 48.42 -6.48
N GLY A 339 -16.88 47.50 -6.83
CA GLY A 339 -16.49 46.22 -7.47
C GLY A 339 -16.65 44.93 -6.65
N GLY A 340 -17.64 44.83 -5.77
CA GLY A 340 -18.02 43.54 -5.13
C GLY A 340 -19.52 43.23 -5.25
N VAL A 341 -19.89 41.94 -5.21
CA VAL A 341 -21.29 41.46 -5.07
C VAL A 341 -21.44 40.69 -3.76
N GLY A 342 -22.55 40.88 -3.05
CA GLY A 342 -22.82 40.20 -1.77
C GLY A 342 -22.12 40.79 -0.56
N VAL A 343 -21.83 42.10 -0.56
CA VAL A 343 -21.20 42.80 0.58
C VAL A 343 -22.27 43.17 1.61
N SER A 344 -22.10 42.70 2.85
CA SER A 344 -22.81 43.21 4.02
C SER A 344 -21.94 44.29 4.66
N ALA A 345 -22.51 45.43 5.03
CA ALA A 345 -21.79 46.53 5.64
C ALA A 345 -22.44 46.85 6.98
N ASP A 346 -21.70 46.60 8.07
CA ASP A 346 -22.07 47.09 9.41
C ASP A 346 -21.59 48.53 9.55
N TRP A 347 -22.44 49.42 10.02
CA TRP A 347 -22.09 50.82 10.21
C TRP A 347 -22.57 51.37 11.54
N ARG A 348 -21.87 52.41 12.01
CA ARG A 348 -22.27 53.22 13.17
C ARG A 348 -22.00 54.69 12.90
N ILE A 349 -22.85 55.56 13.44
CA ILE A 349 -22.67 57.01 13.45
C ILE A 349 -22.36 57.40 14.88
N VAL A 350 -21.25 58.11 15.08
CA VAL A 350 -20.80 58.61 16.38
C VAL A 350 -20.79 60.13 16.33
N LYS A 351 -21.33 60.76 17.37
CA LYS A 351 -21.30 62.20 17.57
C LYS A 351 -20.78 62.47 18.99
N ASP A 352 -19.71 63.26 19.10
CA ASP A 352 -19.10 63.63 20.39
C ASP A 352 -18.79 62.39 21.26
N ASP A 353 -18.20 61.36 20.64
CA ASP A 353 -17.90 60.04 21.24
C ASP A 353 -19.11 59.20 21.71
N GLU A 354 -20.34 59.65 21.48
CA GLU A 354 -21.55 58.86 21.70
C GLU A 354 -22.09 58.25 20.40
N GLU A 355 -22.43 56.95 20.43
CA GLU A 355 -23.06 56.27 19.31
C GLU A 355 -24.52 56.72 19.17
N VAL A 356 -24.83 57.40 18.05
CA VAL A 356 -26.16 57.98 17.79
C VAL A 356 -26.99 57.16 16.81
N ALA A 357 -26.36 56.27 16.03
CA ALA A 357 -27.06 55.32 15.17
C ALA A 357 -26.16 54.13 14.78
N ARG A 358 -26.76 53.00 14.43
CA ARG A 358 -26.10 51.80 13.90
C ARG A 358 -27.01 51.05 12.95
N GLY A 359 -26.45 50.22 12.07
CA GLY A 359 -27.22 49.34 11.20
C GLY A 359 -26.39 48.44 10.31
#